data_AF-A0A0C3JXS0-F1
#
_entry.id   AF-A0A0C3JXS0-F1
#
_cell.length_a   1.000
_cell.length_b   1.000
_cell.length_c   1.000
_cell.angle_alpha   90.00
_cell.angle_beta   90.00
_cell.angle_gamma   90.00
#
_symmetry.space_group_name_H-M   'P 1'
#
loop_
_entity.id
_entity.type
_entity.pdbx_description
1 polymer ?
#
loop_
_entity_poly.entity_id
_entity_poly.type
_entity_poly.pdbx_seq_one_letter_code
_entity_poly.pdbx_strand_id
1 'polypeptide(L)'
;MFGLKIPCRGSPEALSFSGRPEDLRSYFDDIIDFCDGFGLSDGLARIKFALKYAPVELVDLWSHLADTRNGDWSYFTSEVVRLYPELEESCRNQFFRLKSALASLDAISVSSLDASCSSFLTRQIKSLPCLVL
;
A
#
# COMPACT_ATOMS: atom_id res chain seq x y z
N MET A 1 -15.13 24.32 -17.94
CA MET A 1 -14.87 22.86 -18.08
C MET A 1 -13.37 22.69 -18.23
N PHE A 2 -12.64 22.37 -17.16
CA PHE A 2 -11.28 21.88 -17.32
C PHE A 2 -11.41 20.49 -17.93
N GLY A 3 -11.03 20.35 -19.21
CA GLY A 3 -10.97 19.04 -19.85
C GLY A 3 -10.03 18.18 -19.03
N LEU A 4 -10.60 17.18 -18.35
CA LEU A 4 -9.86 16.22 -17.53
C LEU A 4 -8.91 15.45 -18.46
N LYS A 5 -7.67 15.93 -18.58
CA LYS A 5 -6.66 15.34 -19.46
C LYS A 5 -5.99 14.21 -18.72
N ILE A 6 -6.46 12.99 -18.97
CA ILE A 6 -5.82 11.78 -18.49
C ILE A 6 -4.43 11.67 -19.17
N PRO A 7 -3.32 11.59 -18.42
CA PRO A 7 -1.99 11.44 -18.98
C PRO A 7 -1.84 10.19 -19.87
N CYS A 8 -0.94 10.28 -20.85
CA CYS A 8 -0.50 9.14 -21.64
C CYS A 8 0.53 8.36 -20.82
N ARG A 9 0.52 7.02 -20.90
CA ARG A 9 1.54 6.19 -20.26
C ARG A 9 2.94 6.65 -20.72
N GLY A 10 3.86 6.83 -19.77
CA GLY A 10 5.21 7.31 -20.05
C GLY A 10 5.37 8.82 -20.21
N SER A 11 4.29 9.60 -20.07
CA SER A 11 4.43 11.06 -19.92
C SER A 11 4.94 11.41 -18.51
N PRO A 12 5.66 12.53 -18.33
CA PRO A 12 6.16 12.92 -17.01
C PRO A 12 5.04 13.24 -16.00
N GLU A 13 3.83 13.52 -16.48
CA GLU A 13 2.63 13.71 -15.66
C GLU A 13 1.86 12.41 -15.37
N ALA A 14 2.30 11.29 -15.95
CA ALA A 14 1.69 10.00 -15.70
C ALA A 14 2.23 9.37 -14.42
N LEU A 15 1.34 8.62 -13.76
CA LEU A 15 1.72 7.76 -12.65
C LEU A 15 2.76 6.75 -13.14
N SER A 16 3.81 6.55 -12.35
CA SER A 16 4.89 5.64 -12.66
C SER A 16 5.10 4.67 -11.52
N PHE A 17 5.19 3.39 -11.85
CA PHE A 17 5.65 2.36 -10.94
C PHE A 17 7.01 1.86 -11.42
N SER A 18 8.01 1.86 -10.55
CA SER A 18 9.38 1.46 -10.90
C SER A 18 9.55 -0.06 -11.07
N GLY A 19 8.51 -0.84 -10.73
CA GLY A 19 8.56 -2.29 -10.69
C GLY A 19 9.17 -2.84 -9.40
N ARG A 20 9.65 -1.96 -8.51
CA ARG A 20 10.21 -2.35 -7.23
C ARG A 20 9.10 -2.55 -6.20
N PRO A 21 9.31 -3.39 -5.19
CA PRO A 21 8.29 -3.57 -4.17
C PRO A 21 8.09 -2.29 -3.32
N GLU A 22 9.14 -1.51 -3.06
CA GLU A 22 9.12 -0.40 -2.10
C GLU A 22 8.15 0.74 -2.48
N ASP A 23 7.97 0.99 -3.78
CA ASP A 23 7.07 2.03 -4.28
C ASP A 23 5.67 1.51 -4.64
N LEU A 24 5.42 0.21 -4.53
CA LEU A 24 4.14 -0.41 -4.92
C LEU A 24 2.94 0.15 -4.14
N ARG A 25 3.13 0.44 -2.85
CA ARG A 25 2.06 1.02 -2.01
C ARG A 25 1.78 2.47 -2.38
N SER A 26 2.84 3.28 -2.52
CA SER A 26 2.71 4.68 -2.96
C SER A 26 2.01 4.74 -4.31
N TYR A 27 2.36 3.84 -5.21
CA TYR A 27 1.72 3.73 -6.51
C TYR A 27 0.20 3.48 -6.41
N PHE A 28 -0.26 2.59 -5.53
CA PHE A 28 -1.68 2.36 -5.32
C PHE A 28 -2.40 3.56 -4.69
N ASP A 29 -1.75 4.24 -3.74
CA ASP A 29 -2.29 5.46 -3.13
C ASP A 29 -2.41 6.58 -4.18
N ASP A 30 -1.38 6.76 -5.02
CA ASP A 30 -1.40 7.75 -6.11
C ASP A 30 -2.50 7.45 -7.14
N ILE A 31 -2.82 6.17 -7.39
CA ILE A 31 -3.94 5.75 -8.24
C ILE A 31 -5.28 6.12 -7.60
N ILE A 32 -5.42 5.95 -6.27
CA ILE A 32 -6.64 6.34 -5.54
C ILE A 32 -6.82 7.86 -5.65
N ASP A 33 -5.80 8.64 -5.31
CA ASP A 33 -5.84 10.10 -5.34
C ASP A 33 -6.11 10.62 -6.76
N PHE A 34 -5.47 10.01 -7.76
CA PHE A 34 -5.73 10.32 -9.16
C PHE A 34 -7.18 10.02 -9.54
N CYS A 35 -7.72 8.87 -9.16
CA CYS A 35 -9.09 8.52 -9.49
C CYS A 35 -10.10 9.42 -8.78
N ASP A 36 -9.88 9.72 -7.49
CA ASP A 36 -10.74 10.55 -6.67
C ASP A 36 -10.75 12.01 -7.16
N GLY A 37 -9.60 12.53 -7.61
CA GLY A 37 -9.51 13.84 -8.25
C GLY A 37 -10.33 13.99 -9.54
N PHE A 38 -10.68 12.86 -10.18
CA PHE A 38 -11.53 12.81 -11.38
C PHE A 38 -12.95 12.33 -11.07
N GLY A 39 -13.29 12.09 -9.79
CA GLY A 39 -14.60 11.57 -9.37
C GLY A 39 -14.83 10.10 -9.74
N LEU A 40 -13.76 9.33 -9.97
CA LEU A 40 -13.78 7.92 -10.39
C LEU A 40 -13.51 6.99 -9.20
N SER A 41 -14.37 7.00 -8.19
CA SER A 41 -14.18 6.21 -6.96
C SER A 41 -14.49 4.70 -7.11
N ASP A 42 -14.93 4.27 -8.29
CA ASP A 42 -15.24 2.87 -8.58
C ASP A 42 -13.97 2.00 -8.60
N GLY A 43 -14.05 0.81 -7.98
CA GLY A 43 -12.91 -0.10 -7.88
C GLY A 43 -12.42 -0.59 -9.24
N LEU A 44 -13.34 -0.84 -10.18
CA LEU A 44 -12.99 -1.26 -11.53
C LEU A 44 -12.32 -0.13 -12.34
N ALA A 45 -12.69 1.13 -12.10
CA ALA A 45 -11.96 2.28 -12.63
C ALA A 45 -10.52 2.34 -12.10
N ARG A 46 -10.32 2.18 -10.79
CA ARG A 46 -8.99 2.15 -10.17
C ARG A 46 -8.11 1.03 -10.72
N ILE A 47 -8.66 -0.18 -10.85
CA ILE A 47 -7.95 -1.33 -11.47
C ILE A 47 -7.53 -1.00 -12.91
N LYS A 48 -8.41 -0.41 -13.73
CA LYS A 48 -8.08 -0.03 -15.10
C LYS A 48 -6.92 0.97 -15.16
N PHE A 49 -6.87 1.94 -14.26
CA PHE A 49 -5.74 2.88 -14.20
C PHE A 49 -4.46 2.22 -13.70
N ALA A 50 -4.55 1.32 -12.73
CA ALA A 50 -3.39 0.55 -12.27
C ALA A 50 -2.79 -0.27 -13.41
N LEU A 51 -3.62 -0.96 -14.21
CA LEU A 51 -3.15 -1.70 -15.39
C LEU A 51 -2.58 -0.78 -16.47
N LYS A 52 -3.18 0.40 -16.68
CA LYS A 52 -2.71 1.38 -17.68
C LYS A 52 -1.30 1.89 -17.37
N TYR A 53 -0.99 2.14 -16.09
CA TYR A 53 0.26 2.76 -15.67
C TYR A 53 1.29 1.79 -15.09
N ALA A 54 0.96 0.50 -14.95
CA ALA A 54 1.92 -0.53 -14.60
C ALA A 54 3.10 -0.60 -15.60
N PRO A 55 4.21 -1.27 -15.29
CA PRO A 55 5.20 -1.71 -16.28
C PRO A 55 4.59 -2.71 -17.26
N VAL A 56 5.02 -2.68 -18.52
CA VAL A 56 4.45 -3.51 -19.61
C VAL A 56 4.55 -4.99 -19.26
N GLU A 57 5.66 -5.38 -18.65
CA GLU A 57 6.02 -6.74 -18.24
C GLU A 57 5.08 -7.31 -17.17
N LEU A 58 4.40 -6.44 -16.42
CA LEU A 58 3.51 -6.81 -15.31
C LEU A 58 2.03 -6.72 -15.67
N VAL A 59 1.69 -6.10 -16.81
CA VAL A 59 0.28 -5.90 -17.21
C VAL A 59 -0.46 -7.23 -17.34
N ASP A 60 0.13 -8.20 -18.03
CA ASP A 60 -0.54 -9.48 -18.28
C ASP A 60 -0.80 -10.23 -16.96
N LEU A 61 0.19 -10.23 -16.07
CA LEU A 61 0.09 -10.83 -14.74
C LEU A 61 -1.01 -10.17 -13.91
N TRP A 62 -1.02 -8.84 -13.84
CA TRP A 62 -2.01 -8.10 -13.05
C TRP A 62 -3.41 -8.19 -13.68
N SER A 63 -3.51 -8.27 -15.00
CA SER A 63 -4.81 -8.40 -15.68
C SER A 63 -5.51 -9.70 -15.30
N HIS A 64 -4.77 -10.81 -15.18
CA HIS A 64 -5.34 -12.07 -14.68
C HIS A 64 -5.87 -11.97 -13.24
N LEU A 65 -5.25 -11.12 -12.40
CA LEU A 65 -5.75 -10.89 -11.03
C LEU A 65 -7.03 -10.05 -11.04
N ALA A 66 -7.11 -9.05 -11.93
CA ALA A 66 -8.28 -8.17 -12.06
C ALA A 66 -9.57 -8.93 -12.43
N ASP A 67 -9.46 -9.99 -13.23
CA ASP A 67 -10.61 -10.75 -13.74
C ASP A 67 -11.29 -11.65 -12.70
N THR A 68 -10.66 -11.87 -11.54
CA THR A 68 -11.13 -12.88 -10.58
C THR A 68 -12.31 -12.42 -9.72
N ARG A 69 -12.45 -11.12 -9.45
CA ARG A 69 -13.44 -10.60 -8.49
C ARG A 69 -14.15 -9.31 -8.90
N ASN A 70 -14.30 -9.09 -10.21
CA ASN A 70 -15.19 -8.10 -10.80
C ASN A 70 -15.11 -6.69 -10.18
N GLY A 71 -13.91 -6.11 -10.13
CA GLY A 71 -13.74 -4.70 -9.71
C GLY A 71 -13.43 -4.47 -8.22
N ASP A 72 -13.22 -5.52 -7.43
CA ASP A 72 -12.80 -5.37 -6.03
C ASP A 72 -11.33 -4.90 -5.95
N TRP A 73 -11.16 -3.60 -5.75
CA TRP A 73 -9.85 -2.95 -5.64
C TRP A 73 -8.99 -3.51 -4.50
N SER A 74 -9.59 -3.75 -3.33
CA SER A 74 -8.87 -4.23 -2.15
C SER A 74 -8.38 -5.66 -2.34
N TYR A 75 -9.20 -6.49 -2.99
CA TYR A 75 -8.79 -7.85 -3.35
C TYR A 75 -7.66 -7.83 -4.39
N PHE A 76 -7.79 -7.01 -5.44
CA PHE A 76 -6.77 -6.86 -6.47
C PHE A 76 -5.42 -6.43 -5.89
N THR A 77 -5.36 -5.37 -5.08
CA THR A 77 -4.10 -4.88 -4.50
C THR A 77 -3.47 -5.91 -3.56
N SER A 78 -4.29 -6.64 -2.80
CA SER A 78 -3.81 -7.71 -1.92
C SER A 78 -3.14 -8.83 -2.70
N GLU A 79 -3.75 -9.29 -3.81
CA GLU A 79 -3.15 -10.32 -4.66
C GLU A 79 -1.90 -9.81 -5.38
N VAL A 80 -1.87 -8.54 -5.81
CA VAL A 80 -0.66 -7.97 -6.40
C VAL A 80 0.47 -7.90 -5.37
N VAL A 81 0.22 -7.45 -4.14
CA VAL A 81 1.23 -7.41 -3.06
C VAL A 81 1.76 -8.81 -2.74
N ARG A 82 0.91 -9.85 -2.83
CA ARG A 82 1.30 -11.25 -2.60
C ARG A 82 2.33 -11.76 -3.61
N LEU A 83 2.45 -11.14 -4.78
CA LEU A 83 3.48 -11.45 -5.77
C LEU A 83 4.88 -10.92 -5.39
N TYR A 84 4.97 -10.04 -4.39
CA TYR A 84 6.22 -9.41 -3.94
C TYR A 84 6.55 -9.82 -2.50
N PRO A 85 7.10 -11.03 -2.27
CA PRO A 85 7.41 -11.53 -0.93
C PRO A 85 8.46 -10.68 -0.18
N GLU A 86 9.25 -9.89 -0.91
CA GLU A 86 10.22 -8.93 -0.39
C GLU A 86 9.56 -7.82 0.47
N LEU A 87 8.32 -7.44 0.16
CA LEU A 87 7.53 -6.53 1.01
C LEU A 87 7.13 -7.17 2.34
N GLU A 88 6.88 -8.47 2.33
CA GLU A 88 6.55 -9.23 3.51
C GLU A 88 7.75 -9.34 4.46
N GLU A 89 8.96 -9.54 3.92
CA GLU A 89 10.21 -9.54 4.71
C GLU A 89 10.51 -8.18 5.34
N SER A 90 10.29 -7.07 4.63
CA SER A 90 10.46 -5.73 5.19
C SER A 90 9.47 -5.44 6.33
N CYS A 91 8.17 -5.75 6.15
CA CYS A 91 7.16 -5.66 7.20
C CYS A 91 7.50 -6.58 8.39
N ARG A 92 7.88 -7.84 8.14
CA ARG A 92 8.26 -8.80 9.21
C ARG A 92 9.46 -8.29 9.99
N ASN A 93 10.52 -7.83 9.31
CA ASN A 93 11.72 -7.31 9.97
C ASN A 93 11.43 -6.08 10.82
N GLN A 94 10.59 -5.16 10.34
CA GLN A 94 10.17 -3.99 11.12
C GLN A 94 9.31 -4.40 12.32
N PHE A 95 8.36 -5.31 12.13
CA PHE A 95 7.53 -5.86 13.21
C PHE A 95 8.35 -6.61 14.27
N PHE A 96 9.30 -7.45 13.86
CA PHE A 96 10.19 -8.17 14.78
C PHE A 96 11.09 -7.20 15.56
N ARG A 97 11.62 -6.15 14.93
CA ARG A 97 12.39 -5.10 15.62
C ARG A 97 11.55 -4.34 16.64
N LEU A 98 10.33 -3.99 16.29
CA LEU A 98 9.39 -3.32 17.21
C LEU A 98 9.00 -4.24 18.37
N LYS A 99 8.73 -5.52 18.08
CA LYS A 99 8.42 -6.54 19.09
C LYS A 99 9.60 -6.78 20.04
N SER A 100 10.83 -6.83 19.53
CA SER A 100 12.03 -6.96 20.37
C SER A 100 12.27 -5.71 21.22
N ALA A 101 12.02 -4.52 20.69
CA ALA A 101 12.14 -3.27 21.44
C ALA A 101 11.10 -3.19 22.57
N LEU A 102 9.86 -3.61 22.31
CA LEU A 102 8.81 -3.70 23.33
C LEU A 102 9.16 -4.70 24.43
N ALA A 103 9.63 -5.90 24.07
CA ALA A 103 10.07 -6.90 25.04
C ALA A 103 11.26 -6.41 25.90
N SER A 104 12.14 -5.57 25.35
CA SER A 104 13.21 -4.93 26.11
C SER A 104 12.73 -3.81 27.05
N LEU A 105 11.61 -3.16 26.74
CA LEU A 105 10.97 -2.16 27.61
C LEU A 105 10.25 -2.81 28.79
N ASP A 106 9.60 -3.96 28.59
CA ASP A 106 8.95 -4.72 29.67
C ASP A 106 9.96 -5.26 30.70
N ALA A 107 11.23 -5.43 30.31
CA ALA A 107 12.31 -5.80 31.20
C ALA A 107 12.84 -4.62 32.05
N ILE A 108 12.49 -3.37 31.69
CA ILE A 108 12.84 -2.17 32.46
C ILE A 108 11.65 -1.85 33.36
N SER A 109 11.79 -2.15 34.65
CA SER A 109 10.75 -1.95 35.68
C SER A 109 10.00 -0.63 35.52
N VAL A 110 8.69 -0.74 35.31
CA VAL A 110 7.69 0.33 35.09
C VAL A 110 7.41 1.10 36.39
N SER A 111 8.46 1.53 37.09
CA SER A 111 8.33 2.29 38.34
C SER A 111 8.29 3.79 38.12
N SER A 112 8.54 4.27 36.88
CA SER A 112 8.62 5.71 36.57
C SER A 112 8.01 6.12 35.23
N LEU A 113 7.37 5.22 34.47
CA LEU A 113 6.81 5.57 33.16
C LEU A 113 5.32 5.89 33.26
N ASP A 114 5.08 7.20 33.32
CA ASP A 114 3.79 7.86 33.31
C ASP A 114 2.88 7.36 32.15
N ALA A 115 1.57 7.37 32.35
CA ALA A 115 0.54 6.74 31.50
C ALA A 115 0.54 7.19 30.02
N SER A 116 1.31 8.24 29.69
CA SER A 116 1.55 8.74 28.34
C SER A 116 2.26 7.71 27.43
N CYS A 117 3.21 6.92 27.95
CA CYS A 117 4.02 6.02 27.11
C CYS A 117 3.22 4.85 26.52
N SER A 118 2.27 4.30 27.30
CA SER A 118 1.34 3.27 26.81
C SER A 118 0.45 3.78 25.66
N SER A 119 0.03 5.04 25.70
CA SER A 119 -0.83 5.61 24.63
C SER A 119 -0.07 5.77 23.29
N PHE A 120 1.22 6.09 23.35
CA PHE A 120 2.09 6.22 22.17
C PHE A 120 2.37 4.88 21.51
N LEU A 121 2.66 3.84 22.30
CA LEU A 121 2.89 2.48 21.79
C LEU A 121 1.61 1.90 21.18
N THR A 122 0.45 2.12 21.80
CA THR A 122 -0.83 1.67 21.26
C THR A 122 -1.19 2.39 19.95
N ARG A 123 -0.82 3.67 19.81
CA ARG A 123 -0.95 4.40 18.53
C ARG A 123 0.02 3.91 17.46
N GLN A 124 1.26 3.58 17.82
CA GLN A 124 2.25 3.04 16.88
C GLN A 124 1.88 1.63 16.38
N ILE A 125 1.31 0.77 17.25
CA ILE A 125 0.82 -0.55 16.86
C ILE A 125 -0.43 -0.45 15.96
N LYS A 126 -1.34 0.50 16.23
CA LYS A 126 -2.47 0.79 15.32
C LYS A 126 -2.07 1.51 14.01
N SER A 127 -0.91 2.18 14.02
CA SER A 127 -0.33 2.85 12.84
C SER A 127 0.57 1.92 12.01
N LEU A 128 0.80 0.69 12.46
CA LEU A 128 1.52 -0.33 11.69
C LEU A 128 0.58 -0.92 10.63
N PRO A 129 0.83 -0.68 9.33
CA PRO A 129 -0.08 -1.07 8.25
C PRO A 129 -0.03 -2.57 7.91
N CYS A 130 0.68 -3.39 8.70
CA CYS A 130 0.79 -4.84 8.48
C CYS A 130 -0.15 -5.66 9.41
N LEU A 131 -0.98 -5.01 10.26
CA LEU A 131 -1.86 -5.68 11.25
C LEU A 131 -3.36 -5.56 10.94
N VAL A 132 -3.74 -4.89 9.85
CA VAL A 132 -5.12 -4.85 9.34
C VAL A 132 -5.22 -5.80 8.15
N LEU A 133 -5.29 -7.10 8.45
CA LEU A 133 -5.78 -8.15 7.56
C LEU A 133 -6.99 -8.80 8.24
#